data_AF-A0AAJ0MVZ8-F1
#
_entry.id   AF-A0AAJ0MVZ8-F1
#
_cell.length_a   1.000
_cell.length_b   1.000
_cell.length_c   1.000
_cell.angle_alpha   90.00
_cell.angle_beta   90.00
_cell.angle_gamma   90.00
#
_symmetry.space_group_name_H-M   'P 1'
#
loop_
_entity.id
_entity.type
_entity.pdbx_description
1 polymer ?
#
loop_
_entity_poly.entity_id
_entity_poly.type
_entity_poly.pdbx_seq_one_letter_code
_entity_poly.pdbx_strand_id
1 'polypeptide(L)'
;MRPTQTMLGGGGGAPIGKYNHYLGGWGNFGGLKQRGIISYGISPNRQNPLAGTAHDAVFNTFRRVSSQFLYWAPSLVAGYYIMNWAVERNHYLNSKAGRAEFAGQEE
;
A
#
# COMPACT_ATOMS: atom_id res chain seq x y z
N MET A 1 9.88 -3.82 -41.23
CA MET A 1 10.53 -2.85 -40.32
C MET A 1 10.46 -3.41 -38.92
N ARG A 2 11.58 -3.63 -38.22
CA ARG A 2 11.56 -4.04 -36.81
C ARG A 2 11.27 -2.79 -35.98
N PRO A 3 10.29 -2.78 -35.06
CA PRO A 3 10.08 -1.65 -34.18
C PRO A 3 11.35 -1.46 -33.36
N THR A 4 12.00 -0.31 -33.54
CA THR A 4 13.14 0.09 -32.70
C THR A 4 12.61 0.22 -31.27
N GLN A 5 13.03 -0.71 -30.41
CA GLN A 5 12.75 -0.65 -28.98
C GLN A 5 13.06 0.76 -28.50
N THR A 6 12.05 1.44 -27.94
CA THR A 6 12.24 2.75 -27.34
C THR A 6 13.39 2.62 -26.36
N MET A 7 14.53 3.27 -26.64
CA MET A 7 15.66 3.34 -25.71
C MET A 7 15.21 4.16 -24.50
N LEU A 8 14.44 3.53 -23.62
CA LEU A 8 14.13 3.99 -22.29
C LEU A 8 15.40 3.76 -21.48
N GLY A 9 16.32 4.71 -21.62
CA GLY A 9 17.67 4.65 -21.12
C GLY A 9 18.05 6.00 -20.56
N GLY A 10 17.46 6.37 -19.42
CA GLY A 10 17.99 7.45 -18.61
C GLY A 10 19.38 7.01 -18.13
N GLY A 11 20.42 7.39 -18.85
CA GLY A 11 21.81 7.03 -18.54
C GLY A 11 22.54 8.27 -18.07
N GLY A 12 22.63 8.46 -16.75
CA GLY A 12 23.54 9.42 -16.14
C GLY A 12 24.95 8.83 -16.08
N GLY A 13 25.71 8.95 -17.17
CA GLY A 13 27.15 8.64 -17.19
C GLY A 13 27.57 7.69 -18.30
N ALA A 14 28.23 8.24 -19.33
CA ALA A 14 29.07 7.52 -20.32
C ALA A 14 28.36 6.40 -21.15
N PRO A 15 28.96 5.91 -22.26
CA PRO A 15 28.23 5.10 -23.25
C PRO A 15 28.00 3.63 -22.86
N ILE A 16 28.43 3.19 -21.67
CA ILE A 16 28.30 1.82 -21.17
C ILE A 16 27.14 1.79 -20.17
N GLY A 17 25.98 1.30 -20.61
CA GLY A 17 24.78 1.18 -19.75
C GLY A 17 23.46 1.66 -20.34
N LYS A 18 23.32 1.83 -21.66
CA LYS A 18 22.04 2.22 -22.27
C LYS A 18 20.95 1.13 -22.26
N TYR A 19 21.33 -0.12 -21.99
CA TYR A 19 20.40 -1.26 -21.98
C TYR A 19 20.06 -1.65 -20.52
N ASN A 20 18.77 -1.88 -20.23
CA ASN A 20 18.23 -2.25 -18.90
C ASN A 20 18.22 -1.15 -17.82
N HIS A 21 18.24 0.14 -18.17
CA HIS A 21 18.17 1.24 -17.21
C HIS A 21 16.99 2.17 -17.45
N TYR A 22 16.01 2.20 -16.55
CA TYR A 22 14.79 3.00 -16.69
C TYR A 22 14.84 4.39 -16.03
N LEU A 23 15.95 4.73 -15.37
CA LEU A 23 16.11 5.97 -14.61
C LEU A 23 17.55 6.49 -14.76
N GLY A 24 17.68 7.77 -15.14
CA GLY A 24 18.97 8.45 -15.23
C GLY A 24 19.19 9.50 -14.14
N GLY A 25 20.32 10.22 -14.25
CA GLY A 25 20.69 11.27 -13.31
C GLY A 25 20.00 12.61 -13.58
N TRP A 26 20.31 13.61 -12.75
CA TRP A 26 19.85 14.99 -12.94
C TRP A 26 20.18 15.51 -14.35
N GLY A 27 19.18 16.08 -15.02
CA GLY A 27 19.29 16.55 -16.41
C GLY A 27 19.05 15.48 -17.47
N ASN A 28 19.02 14.18 -17.13
CA ASN A 28 18.71 13.09 -18.06
C ASN A 28 17.95 11.94 -17.37
N PHE A 29 16.82 12.23 -16.73
CA PHE A 29 16.04 11.24 -15.97
C PHE A 29 15.44 10.11 -16.81
N GLY A 30 15.30 10.29 -18.13
CA GLY A 30 14.71 9.29 -19.03
C GLY A 30 13.18 9.35 -19.15
N GLY A 31 12.54 10.38 -18.58
CA GLY A 31 11.10 10.63 -18.76
C GLY A 31 10.73 11.21 -20.13
N LEU A 32 9.44 11.33 -20.39
CA LEU A 32 8.92 12.00 -21.59
C LEU A 32 9.36 13.47 -21.63
N LYS A 33 9.56 14.02 -22.84
CA LYS A 33 9.88 15.43 -23.02
C LYS A 33 8.71 16.29 -22.51
N GLN A 34 8.98 17.17 -21.55
CA GLN A 34 8.00 18.10 -20.99
C GLN A 34 8.23 19.50 -21.56
N ARG A 35 7.17 20.18 -22.00
CA ARG A 35 7.21 21.57 -22.48
C ARG A 35 5.92 22.27 -22.06
N GLY A 36 6.02 23.51 -21.58
CA GLY A 36 4.88 24.36 -21.24
C GLY A 36 4.27 24.14 -19.84
N ILE A 37 4.90 23.33 -18.99
CA ILE A 37 4.49 23.15 -17.59
C ILE A 37 5.28 24.15 -16.73
N ILE A 38 4.56 25.00 -16.00
CA ILE A 38 5.16 25.99 -15.10
C ILE A 38 4.77 25.62 -13.67
N SER A 39 5.77 25.38 -12.82
CA SER A 39 5.58 25.03 -11.41
C SER A 39 6.01 26.20 -10.52
N TYR A 40 5.16 26.54 -9.55
CA TYR A 40 5.43 27.59 -8.58
C TYR A 40 5.62 26.99 -7.18
N GLY A 41 6.48 27.61 -6.38
CA GLY A 41 6.71 27.22 -4.99
C GLY A 41 6.98 28.44 -4.12
N ILE A 42 6.59 28.35 -2.84
CA ILE A 42 6.87 29.38 -1.82
C ILE A 42 7.96 28.83 -0.89
N SER A 43 8.93 29.67 -0.52
CA SER A 43 9.96 29.30 0.46
C SER A 43 9.32 28.75 1.75
N PRO A 44 9.78 27.61 2.29
CA PRO A 44 9.22 27.02 3.51
C PRO A 44 9.23 27.97 4.71
N ASN A 45 10.23 28.85 4.80
CA ASN A 45 10.36 29.84 5.88
C ASN A 45 9.27 30.93 5.84
N ARG A 46 8.48 30.99 4.76
CA ARG A 46 7.34 31.90 4.60
C ARG A 46 5.99 31.21 4.77
N GLN A 47 5.98 29.93 5.12
CA GLN A 47 4.76 29.15 5.33
C GLN A 47 4.63 28.79 6.81
N ASN A 48 3.39 28.62 7.28
CA ASN A 48 3.16 27.99 8.58
C ASN A 48 3.13 26.46 8.36
N PRO A 49 4.09 25.70 8.92
CA PRO A 49 4.25 24.27 8.63
C PRO A 49 3.08 23.41 9.12
N LEU A 50 2.28 23.90 10.08
CA LEU A 50 1.17 23.15 10.66
C LEU A 50 -0.20 23.77 10.35
N ALA A 51 -0.26 24.72 9.43
CA ALA A 51 -1.53 25.31 9.01
C ALA A 51 -2.50 24.23 8.52
N GLY A 52 -3.71 24.20 9.08
CA GLY A 52 -4.78 23.27 8.67
C GLY A 52 -4.62 21.83 9.16
N THR A 53 -3.52 21.48 9.84
CA THR A 53 -3.23 20.08 10.20
C THR A 53 -4.29 19.43 11.06
N ALA A 54 -4.87 20.15 12.03
CA ALA A 54 -5.93 19.59 12.89
C ALA A 54 -7.22 19.26 12.10
N HIS A 55 -7.65 20.17 11.24
CA HIS A 55 -8.82 19.95 10.38
C HIS A 55 -8.57 18.80 9.41
N ASP A 56 -7.41 18.79 8.74
CA ASP A 56 -7.08 17.76 7.75
C ASP A 56 -6.83 16.40 8.41
N ALA A 57 -6.22 16.36 9.60
CA ALA A 57 -6.02 15.12 10.35
C ALA A 57 -7.33 14.44 10.71
N VAL A 58 -8.44 15.18 10.87
CA VAL A 58 -9.75 14.60 11.13
C VAL A 58 -10.48 14.31 9.82
N PHE A 59 -10.79 15.34 9.03
CA PHE A 59 -11.70 15.19 7.90
C PHE A 59 -11.08 14.51 6.69
N ASN A 60 -9.83 14.84 6.35
CA ASN A 60 -9.15 14.20 5.23
C ASN A 60 -8.76 12.76 5.56
N THR A 61 -8.38 12.48 6.80
CA THR A 61 -8.13 11.10 7.26
C THR A 61 -9.42 10.27 7.20
N PHE A 62 -10.53 10.76 7.75
CA PHE A 62 -11.80 10.05 7.67
C PHE A 62 -12.21 9.77 6.22
N ARG A 63 -12.15 10.78 5.34
CA ARG A 63 -12.48 10.63 3.91
C ARG A 63 -11.61 9.56 3.22
N ARG A 64 -10.32 9.48 3.56
CA ARG A 64 -9.40 8.47 3.01
C ARG A 64 -9.71 7.08 3.55
N VAL A 65 -9.88 6.94 4.86
CA VAL A 65 -10.17 5.65 5.50
C VAL A 65 -11.51 5.10 5.05
N SER A 66 -12.56 5.92 4.99
CA SER A 66 -13.91 5.49 4.60
C SER A 66 -13.95 4.92 3.18
N SER A 67 -13.22 5.55 2.24
CA SER A 67 -13.12 5.05 0.86
C SER A 67 -12.46 3.68 0.72
N GLN A 68 -11.65 3.28 1.70
CA GLN A 68 -10.92 2.01 1.68
C GLN A 68 -11.50 0.97 2.64
N PHE A 69 -12.42 1.39 3.51
CA PHE A 69 -12.93 0.58 4.62
C PHE A 69 -13.45 -0.77 4.15
N LEU A 70 -14.24 -0.81 3.07
CA LEU A 70 -14.84 -2.05 2.57
C LEU A 70 -13.85 -3.01 1.91
N TYR A 71 -12.61 -2.60 1.61
CA TYR A 71 -11.61 -3.51 1.04
C TYR A 71 -10.89 -4.34 2.09
N TRP A 72 -10.70 -3.79 3.30
CA TRP A 72 -9.95 -4.46 4.37
C TRP A 72 -10.80 -4.83 5.58
N ALA A 73 -11.85 -4.06 5.90
CA ALA A 73 -12.66 -4.32 7.09
C ALA A 73 -13.38 -5.68 7.03
N PRO A 74 -13.96 -6.11 5.89
CA PRO A 74 -14.63 -7.42 5.84
C PRO A 74 -13.69 -8.59 6.13
N SER A 75 -12.45 -8.56 5.61
CA SER A 75 -11.48 -9.63 5.87
C SER A 75 -11.01 -9.64 7.31
N LEU A 76 -10.80 -8.46 7.94
CA LEU A 76 -10.47 -8.39 9.36
C LEU A 76 -11.63 -8.87 10.25
N VAL A 77 -12.86 -8.46 9.95
CA VAL A 77 -14.05 -8.89 10.70
C VAL A 77 -14.25 -10.40 10.58
N ALA A 78 -14.14 -10.96 9.38
CA ALA A 78 -14.21 -12.40 9.17
C ALA A 78 -13.10 -13.13 9.94
N GLY A 79 -11.87 -12.65 9.86
CA GLY A 79 -10.74 -13.22 10.59
C GLY A 79 -10.95 -13.23 12.11
N TYR A 80 -11.48 -12.14 12.67
CA TYR A 80 -11.81 -12.06 14.10
C TYR A 80 -12.84 -13.12 14.51
N TYR A 81 -13.94 -13.24 13.78
CA TYR A 81 -14.99 -14.21 14.11
C TYR A 81 -14.54 -15.67 13.93
N ILE A 82 -13.79 -15.97 12.87
CA ILE A 82 -13.22 -17.31 12.66
C ILE A 82 -12.27 -17.68 13.80
N MET A 83 -11.43 -16.74 14.23
CA MET A 83 -10.50 -16.97 15.34
C MET A 83 -11.26 -17.17 16.66
N ASN A 84 -12.27 -16.35 16.95
CA ASN A 84 -13.06 -16.49 18.17
C ASN A 84 -13.76 -17.85 18.23
N TRP A 85 -14.38 -18.26 17.12
CA TRP A 85 -15.00 -19.59 17.00
C TRP A 85 -13.97 -20.71 17.20
N ALA A 86 -12.79 -20.61 16.60
CA ALA A 86 -11.75 -21.64 16.73
C ALA A 86 -11.26 -21.77 18.18
N VAL A 87 -11.09 -20.65 18.88
CA VAL A 87 -10.68 -20.63 20.30
C VAL A 87 -11.76 -21.25 21.18
N GLU A 88 -13.02 -20.84 21.05
CA GLU A 88 -14.13 -21.39 21.84
C GLU A 88 -14.32 -22.89 21.58
N ARG A 89 -14.27 -23.31 20.30
CA ARG A 89 -14.38 -24.71 19.92
C ARG A 89 -13.22 -25.54 20.48
N ASN A 90 -11.99 -25.02 20.43
CA ASN A 90 -10.82 -25.70 20.99
C ASN A 90 -10.96 -25.89 22.51
N HIS A 91 -11.38 -24.85 23.24
CA HIS A 91 -11.63 -24.95 24.67
C HIS A 91 -12.74 -25.95 24.99
N TYR A 92 -13.83 -25.95 24.21
CA TYR A 92 -14.93 -26.88 24.39
C TYR A 92 -14.48 -28.34 24.20
N LEU A 93 -13.77 -28.64 23.11
CA LEU A 93 -13.29 -30.00 22.83
C LEU A 93 -12.33 -30.52 23.90
N ASN A 94 -11.50 -29.63 24.48
CA ASN A 94 -10.61 -29.97 25.58
C ASN A 94 -11.30 -30.01 26.96
N SER A 95 -12.56 -29.58 27.06
CA SER A 95 -13.34 -29.65 28.30
C SER A 95 -13.78 -31.08 28.63
N LYS A 96 -14.30 -31.31 29.84
CA LYS A 96 -14.84 -32.63 30.22
C LYS A 96 -16.09 -32.99 29.40
N ALA A 97 -16.97 -32.02 29.17
CA ALA A 97 -18.19 -32.22 28.39
C ALA A 97 -17.86 -32.53 26.92
N GLY A 98 -16.96 -31.75 26.31
CA GLY A 98 -16.54 -31.98 24.92
C GLY A 98 -15.84 -33.33 24.72
N ARG A 99 -15.01 -33.76 25.68
CA ARG A 99 -14.44 -35.12 25.67
C ARG A 99 -15.52 -36.19 25.77
N ALA A 100 -16.52 -36.03 26.64
CA ALA A 100 -17.61 -37.01 26.75
C ALA A 100 -18.45 -37.12 25.46
N GLU A 101 -18.64 -36.00 24.75
CA GLU A 101 -19.46 -35.96 23.52
C GLU A 101 -18.71 -36.44 22.27
N PHE A 102 -17.41 -36.15 22.15
CA PHE A 102 -16.64 -36.36 20.92
C PHE A 102 -15.54 -37.43 21.01
N ALA A 103 -15.18 -37.95 22.19
CA ALA A 103 -14.08 -38.93 22.32
C ALA A 103 -14.37 -40.31 21.70
N GLY A 104 -15.63 -40.64 21.38
CA GLY A 104 -16.02 -41.91 20.75
C GLY A 104 -16.33 -41.80 19.26
N GLN A 105 -16.18 -40.62 18.64
CA GLN A 105 -16.53 -40.38 17.23
C GLN A 105 -15.33 -40.55 16.27
N GLU A 106 -14.21 -41.11 16.76
CA GLU A 106 -12.96 -41.33 15.99
C GLU A 106 -12.90 -42.69 15.25
N GLU A 107 -14.02 -43.37 15.01
CA GLU A 107 -14.12 -44.53 14.10
C GLU A 107 -14.68 -44.17 12.71
#